data_AF-A0A2H0YWA5-F1
#
_entry.id   AF-A0A2H0YWA5-F1
#
_cell.length_a   1.000
_cell.length_b   1.000
_cell.length_c   1.000
_cell.angle_alpha   90.00
_cell.angle_beta   90.00
_cell.angle_gamma   90.00
#
_symmetry.space_group_name_H-M   'P 1'
#
loop_
_entity.id
_entity.type
_entity.pdbx_description
1 polymer ?
#
loop_
_entity_poly.entity_id
_entity_poly.type
_entity_poly.pdbx_seq_one_letter_code
_entity_poly.pdbx_strand_id
1 'polypeptide(L)'
;EKVFGWITVVGFWGTFLAYLLVWGEFAYLAFGSVLPFSAIQFSLFFFVITAVIIIKGGRTIEWIDVVMLIGAAFLFGTLFVKGYAHVTEFIASPASFEGYILPYGSLMFAFWGAGIIPEIVNQMRESPKKIIQLLVAGKALVAVLGFLFALFIVGITGAETSREAFAGLESIVGRTSVLLGAIIGMITITLAYNNLGWVSRNILMYDVKIKKIAATASVVVPPLLLMLAGLVNFVLVISIIGAIFLASQGFMIFQLYRRSHTIKENTQPSLTKKPVPTWLLTTASIVFSLGILVEVSFVVYEFATGRL
;
A
#
# COMPACT_ATOMS: atom_id res chain seq x y z
N GLU A 1 -16.92 8.76 13.35
CA GLU A 1 -17.27 8.07 12.08
C GLU A 1 -17.00 8.95 10.86
N LYS A 2 -17.74 10.04 10.61
CA LYS A 2 -17.50 10.90 9.42
C LYS A 2 -16.06 11.39 9.21
N VAL A 3 -15.39 11.83 10.27
CA VAL A 3 -13.98 12.28 10.21
C VAL A 3 -13.05 11.13 9.81
N PHE A 4 -13.29 9.93 10.35
CA PHE A 4 -12.52 8.73 10.00
C PHE A 4 -12.73 8.34 8.54
N GLY A 5 -13.98 8.38 8.07
CA GLY A 5 -14.31 8.13 6.66
C GLY A 5 -13.59 9.08 5.72
N TRP A 6 -13.59 10.40 6.01
CA TRP A 6 -12.88 11.38 5.18
C TRP A 6 -11.37 11.19 5.17
N ILE A 7 -10.73 11.02 6.34
CA ILE A 7 -9.28 10.76 6.42
C ILE A 7 -8.92 9.49 5.63
N THR A 8 -9.78 8.48 5.69
CA THR A 8 -9.57 7.22 4.96
C THR A 8 -9.64 7.43 3.46
N VAL A 9 -10.67 8.13 2.97
CA VAL A 9 -10.85 8.41 1.54
C VAL A 9 -9.74 9.29 0.97
N VAL A 10 -9.33 10.33 1.69
CA VAL A 10 -8.22 11.19 1.23
C VAL A 10 -6.91 10.39 1.17
N GLY A 11 -6.66 9.53 2.15
CA GLY A 11 -5.53 8.58 2.07
C GLY A 11 -5.61 7.68 0.84
N PHE A 12 -6.80 7.18 0.51
CA PHE A 12 -7.00 6.38 -0.71
C PHE A 12 -6.78 7.16 -2.00
N TRP A 13 -7.04 8.47 -2.07
CA TRP A 13 -6.73 9.25 -3.28
C TRP A 13 -5.25 9.19 -3.62
N GLY A 14 -4.41 9.31 -2.60
CA GLY A 14 -2.98 9.11 -2.76
C GLY A 14 -2.65 7.66 -3.12
N THR A 15 -3.27 6.67 -2.48
CA THR A 15 -3.02 5.24 -2.80
C THR A 15 -3.36 4.94 -4.26
N PHE A 16 -4.47 5.46 -4.77
CA PHE A 16 -4.87 5.34 -6.16
C PHE A 16 -3.87 6.04 -7.09
N LEU A 17 -3.38 7.24 -6.73
CA LEU A 17 -2.31 7.89 -7.48
C LEU A 17 -1.05 7.01 -7.53
N ALA A 18 -0.60 6.49 -6.40
CA ALA A 18 0.56 5.59 -6.33
C ALA A 18 0.37 4.37 -7.25
N TYR A 19 -0.82 3.76 -7.24
CA TYR A 19 -1.16 2.64 -8.11
C TYR A 19 -1.21 3.01 -9.59
N LEU A 20 -1.70 4.21 -9.95
CA LEU A 20 -1.63 4.69 -11.34
C LEU A 20 -0.18 4.79 -11.81
N LEU A 21 0.69 5.38 -10.99
CA LEU A 21 2.11 5.59 -11.31
C LEU A 21 2.84 4.25 -11.46
N VAL A 22 2.79 3.38 -10.45
CA VAL A 22 3.53 2.10 -10.50
C VAL A 22 3.00 1.14 -11.56
N TRP A 23 1.69 1.18 -11.88
CA TRP A 23 1.16 0.40 -12.99
C TRP A 23 1.71 0.91 -14.32
N GLY A 24 1.83 2.23 -14.50
CA GLY A 24 2.42 2.85 -15.68
C GLY A 24 3.88 2.45 -15.88
N GLU A 25 4.66 2.43 -14.80
CA GLU A 25 6.05 1.96 -14.83
C GLU A 25 6.14 0.47 -15.20
N PHE A 26 5.30 -0.40 -14.62
CA PHE A 26 5.28 -1.81 -15.01
C PHE A 26 4.82 -2.02 -16.46
N ALA A 27 3.85 -1.24 -16.94
CA ALA A 27 3.41 -1.30 -18.33
C ALA A 27 4.50 -0.82 -19.29
N TYR A 28 5.24 0.22 -18.93
CA TYR A 28 6.41 0.68 -19.68
C TYR A 28 7.51 -0.39 -19.69
N LEU A 29 7.80 -1.00 -18.54
CA LEU A 29 8.72 -2.12 -18.45
C LEU A 29 8.25 -3.30 -19.29
N ALA A 30 6.95 -3.59 -19.40
CA ALA A 30 6.45 -4.72 -20.18
C ALA A 30 6.38 -4.44 -21.69
N PHE A 31 5.95 -3.24 -22.09
CA PHE A 31 5.54 -2.93 -23.45
C PHE A 31 6.28 -1.76 -24.10
N GLY A 32 7.10 -1.01 -23.35
CA GLY A 32 7.78 0.20 -23.85
C GLY A 32 8.77 -0.05 -24.98
N SER A 33 9.26 -1.29 -25.15
CA SER A 33 10.09 -1.68 -26.31
C SER A 33 9.28 -1.90 -27.60
N VAL A 34 7.96 -2.07 -27.49
CA VAL A 34 7.06 -2.37 -28.62
C VAL A 34 6.13 -1.18 -28.91
N LEU A 35 5.69 -0.48 -27.88
CA LEU A 35 4.76 0.63 -27.95
C LEU A 35 5.48 1.95 -27.61
N PRO A 36 5.31 3.02 -28.41
CA PRO A 36 5.99 4.30 -28.21
C PRO A 36 5.28 5.16 -27.14
N PHE A 37 4.88 4.56 -26.02
CA PHE A 37 4.19 5.26 -24.94
C PHE A 37 5.11 5.43 -23.73
N SER A 38 5.04 6.59 -23.08
CA SER A 38 5.70 6.84 -21.80
C SER A 38 4.96 6.17 -20.63
N ALA A 39 5.63 6.00 -19.49
CA ALA A 39 5.00 5.48 -18.26
C ALA A 39 3.74 6.28 -17.86
N ILE A 40 3.77 7.60 -17.99
CA ILE A 40 2.61 8.48 -17.72
C ILE A 40 1.45 8.19 -18.69
N GLN A 41 1.74 7.96 -19.97
CA GLN A 41 0.70 7.60 -20.94
C GLN A 41 0.09 6.23 -20.60
N PHE A 42 0.90 5.26 -20.17
CA PHE A 42 0.38 3.99 -19.65
C PHE A 42 -0.47 4.18 -18.39
N SER A 43 -0.08 5.03 -17.45
CA SER A 43 -0.90 5.38 -16.28
C SER A 43 -2.25 5.97 -16.68
N LEU A 44 -2.30 6.82 -17.72
CA LEU A 44 -3.55 7.36 -18.26
C LEU A 44 -4.44 6.28 -18.89
N PHE A 45 -3.87 5.32 -19.62
CA PHE A 45 -4.64 4.17 -20.12
C PHE A 45 -5.24 3.35 -18.96
N PHE A 46 -4.45 3.09 -17.92
CA PHE A 46 -4.93 2.38 -16.74
C PHE A 46 -6.00 3.13 -15.97
N PHE A 47 -5.88 4.45 -15.86
CA PHE A 47 -6.92 5.31 -15.33
C PHE A 47 -8.25 5.11 -16.06
N VAL A 48 -8.25 5.10 -17.40
CA VAL A 48 -9.47 4.88 -18.18
C VAL A 48 -10.07 3.49 -17.89
N ILE A 49 -9.24 2.45 -17.86
CA ILE A 49 -9.69 1.08 -17.58
C ILE A 49 -10.35 0.99 -16.19
N THR A 50 -9.66 1.47 -15.15
CA THR A 50 -10.16 1.42 -13.77
C THR A 50 -11.36 2.32 -13.54
N ALA A 51 -11.41 3.51 -14.15
CA ALA A 51 -12.58 4.38 -14.12
C ALA A 51 -13.83 3.66 -14.64
N VAL A 52 -13.73 2.98 -15.80
CA VAL A 52 -14.84 2.22 -16.37
C VAL A 52 -15.29 1.09 -15.44
N ILE A 53 -14.36 0.34 -14.85
CA ILE A 53 -14.67 -0.76 -13.91
C ILE A 53 -15.42 -0.23 -12.68
N ILE A 54 -14.92 0.85 -12.08
CA ILE A 54 -15.50 1.44 -10.86
C ILE A 54 -16.86 2.07 -11.13
N ILE A 55 -17.05 2.73 -12.27
CA ILE A 55 -18.34 3.31 -12.68
C ILE A 55 -19.38 2.21 -12.87
N LYS A 56 -19.00 1.09 -13.51
CA LYS A 56 -19.87 -0.10 -13.65
C LYS A 56 -20.12 -0.81 -12.32
N GLY A 57 -19.33 -0.52 -11.29
CA GLY A 57 -19.44 -1.13 -9.96
C GLY A 57 -18.92 -2.57 -9.93
N GLY A 58 -17.97 -2.92 -10.78
CA GLY A 58 -17.35 -4.25 -10.79
C GLY A 58 -16.62 -4.52 -9.47
N ARG A 59 -16.83 -5.71 -8.90
CA ARG A 59 -16.00 -6.26 -7.82
C ARG A 59 -15.02 -7.24 -8.45
N THR A 60 -13.80 -7.28 -7.91
CA THR A 60 -12.78 -8.21 -8.41
C THR A 60 -13.11 -9.65 -8.03
N ILE A 61 -12.62 -10.60 -8.84
CA ILE A 61 -12.85 -12.02 -8.63
C ILE A 61 -11.79 -12.59 -7.69
N GLU A 62 -12.22 -13.10 -6.54
CA GLU A 62 -11.35 -13.50 -5.41
C GLU A 62 -10.33 -14.61 -5.76
N TRP A 63 -10.64 -15.52 -6.67
CA TRP A 63 -9.68 -16.57 -7.06
C TRP A 63 -8.47 -16.00 -7.82
N ILE A 64 -8.61 -14.84 -8.46
CA ILE A 64 -7.51 -14.17 -9.15
C ILE A 64 -6.48 -13.68 -8.12
N ASP A 65 -6.91 -13.21 -6.94
CA ASP A 65 -5.99 -12.81 -5.87
C ASP A 65 -5.11 -13.99 -5.42
N VAL A 66 -5.69 -15.19 -5.33
CA VAL A 66 -4.95 -16.42 -4.99
C VAL A 66 -3.95 -16.78 -6.09
N VAL A 67 -4.34 -16.71 -7.36
CA VAL A 67 -3.45 -17.01 -8.49
C VAL A 67 -2.32 -15.99 -8.58
N MET A 68 -2.59 -14.71 -8.33
CA MET A 68 -1.56 -13.68 -8.27
C MET A 68 -0.61 -13.87 -7.09
N LEU A 69 -1.11 -14.27 -5.93
CA LEU A 69 -0.26 -14.60 -4.77
C LEU A 69 0.69 -15.77 -5.07
N ILE A 70 0.17 -16.85 -5.66
CA ILE A 70 0.99 -18.00 -6.09
C ILE A 70 1.99 -17.57 -7.16
N GLY A 71 1.57 -16.78 -8.15
CA GLY A 71 2.42 -16.24 -9.19
C GLY A 71 3.55 -15.36 -8.65
N ALA A 72 3.24 -14.48 -7.70
CA ALA A 72 4.22 -13.63 -7.03
C ALA A 72 5.21 -14.44 -6.18
N ALA A 73 4.74 -15.48 -5.46
CA ALA A 73 5.61 -16.38 -4.73
C ALA A 73 6.53 -17.19 -5.65
N PHE A 74 6.01 -17.69 -6.78
CA PHE A 74 6.79 -18.36 -7.80
C PHE A 74 7.85 -17.42 -8.39
N LEU A 75 7.45 -16.21 -8.79
CA LEU A 75 8.36 -15.18 -9.27
C LEU A 75 9.47 -14.93 -8.25
N PHE A 76 9.12 -14.68 -7.00
CA PHE A 76 10.09 -14.45 -5.92
C PHE A 76 11.09 -15.60 -5.80
N GLY A 77 10.62 -16.85 -5.86
CA GLY A 77 11.49 -18.04 -5.91
C GLY A 77 12.43 -18.05 -7.11
N THR A 78 11.95 -17.72 -8.31
CA THR A 78 12.80 -17.65 -9.52
C THR A 78 13.84 -16.54 -9.44
N LEU A 79 13.48 -15.38 -8.89
CA LEU A 79 14.41 -14.28 -8.65
C LEU A 79 15.50 -14.73 -7.68
N PHE A 80 15.11 -15.38 -6.58
CA PHE A 80 16.05 -15.91 -5.58
C PHE A 80 17.07 -16.85 -6.20
N VAL A 81 16.62 -17.86 -6.96
CA VAL A 81 17.52 -18.84 -7.59
C VAL A 81 18.50 -18.18 -8.56
N LYS A 82 18.03 -17.22 -9.38
CA LYS A 82 18.87 -16.55 -10.38
C LYS A 82 19.83 -15.52 -9.77
N GLY A 83 19.36 -14.77 -8.79
CA GLY A 83 20.11 -13.66 -8.21
C GLY A 83 21.02 -14.05 -7.04
N TYR A 84 20.83 -15.23 -6.42
CA TYR A 84 21.60 -15.65 -5.24
C TYR A 84 23.12 -15.63 -5.46
N ALA A 85 23.59 -16.04 -6.64
CA ALA A 85 25.02 -16.04 -6.98
C ALA A 85 25.63 -14.62 -7.10
N HIS A 86 24.79 -13.60 -7.25
CA HIS A 86 25.17 -12.20 -7.37
C HIS A 86 25.06 -11.44 -6.04
N VAL A 87 24.73 -12.12 -4.94
CA VAL A 87 24.70 -11.50 -3.61
C VAL A 87 26.13 -11.31 -3.14
N THR A 88 26.70 -10.14 -3.37
CA THR A 88 28.12 -9.87 -3.08
C THR A 88 28.32 -9.17 -1.75
N GLU A 89 27.46 -8.22 -1.38
CA GLU A 89 27.59 -7.48 -0.13
C GLU A 89 26.24 -7.03 0.41
N PHE A 90 26.03 -7.19 1.72
CA PHE A 90 25.00 -6.46 2.45
C PHE A 90 25.57 -5.10 2.89
N ILE A 91 26.00 -4.25 1.94
CA ILE A 91 26.47 -2.91 2.33
C ILE A 91 25.27 -2.14 2.87
N ALA A 92 25.23 -2.01 4.20
CA ALA A 92 24.57 -0.90 4.85
C ALA A 92 25.30 0.38 4.41
N SER A 93 24.69 1.14 3.50
CA SER A 93 25.08 2.54 3.27
C SER A 93 25.23 3.24 4.64
N PRO A 94 26.14 4.23 4.81
CA PRO A 94 26.37 4.83 6.11
C PRO A 94 25.05 5.25 6.72
N ALA A 95 24.76 4.63 7.85
CA ALA A 95 23.56 4.79 8.62
C ALA A 95 23.48 6.21 9.19
N SER A 96 23.12 7.18 8.35
CA SER A 96 22.67 8.47 8.86
C SER A 96 21.37 8.24 9.62
N PHE A 97 21.18 8.97 10.72
CA PHE A 97 19.93 8.93 11.49
C PHE A 97 18.70 9.21 10.60
N GLU A 98 18.90 10.03 9.56
CA GLU A 98 17.94 10.28 8.48
C GLU A 98 17.58 8.98 7.74
N GLY A 99 18.56 8.16 7.33
CA GLY A 99 18.34 6.90 6.61
C GLY A 99 17.47 5.86 7.34
N TYR A 100 17.42 5.90 8.68
CA TYR A 100 16.56 5.00 9.47
C TYR A 100 15.12 5.47 9.64
N ILE A 101 14.89 6.79 9.58
CA ILE A 101 13.55 7.35 9.81
C ILE A 101 12.82 7.63 8.49
N LEU A 102 13.58 7.87 7.41
CA LEU A 102 13.07 8.14 6.07
C LEU A 102 12.09 7.12 5.47
N PRO A 103 12.20 5.79 5.72
CA PRO A 103 11.24 4.85 5.15
C PRO A 103 9.99 4.66 6.02
N TYR A 104 9.74 5.48 7.06
CA TYR A 104 8.58 5.30 7.93
C TYR A 104 7.27 5.29 7.12
N GLY A 105 7.07 6.30 6.27
CA GLY A 105 5.89 6.39 5.43
C GLY A 105 5.72 5.20 4.48
N SER A 106 6.77 4.87 3.72
CA SER A 106 6.71 3.76 2.75
C SER A 106 6.51 2.39 3.41
N LEU A 107 7.11 2.16 4.58
CA LEU A 107 6.86 0.94 5.39
C LEU A 107 5.44 0.90 5.92
N MET A 108 4.91 2.02 6.44
CA MET A 108 3.51 2.10 6.87
C MET A 108 2.57 1.81 5.71
N PHE A 109 2.84 2.33 4.52
CA PHE A 109 2.09 2.03 3.30
C PHE A 109 2.14 0.55 2.93
N ALA A 110 3.33 -0.05 2.89
CA ALA A 110 3.53 -1.46 2.54
C ALA A 110 2.84 -2.43 3.52
N PHE A 111 2.78 -2.08 4.81
CA PHE A 111 2.17 -2.92 5.84
C PHE A 111 0.70 -2.57 6.18
N TRP A 112 0.10 -1.63 5.46
CA TRP A 112 -1.28 -1.25 5.70
C TRP A 112 -2.24 -2.24 5.06
N GLY A 113 -3.17 -2.75 5.88
CA GLY A 113 -4.17 -3.72 5.45
C GLY A 113 -5.44 -3.65 6.29
N ALA A 114 -5.70 -2.53 6.98
CA ALA A 114 -6.84 -2.44 7.89
C ALA A 114 -8.20 -2.53 7.16
N GLY A 115 -8.24 -2.14 5.87
CA GLY A 115 -9.45 -2.09 5.07
C GLY A 115 -10.15 -3.45 4.86
N ILE A 116 -9.40 -4.56 4.88
CA ILE A 116 -9.98 -5.91 4.68
C ILE A 116 -10.50 -6.52 5.99
N ILE A 117 -10.14 -5.96 7.15
CA ILE A 117 -10.49 -6.52 8.47
C ILE A 117 -12.01 -6.65 8.66
N PRO A 118 -12.85 -5.63 8.34
CA PRO A 118 -14.30 -5.76 8.49
C PRO A 118 -14.88 -6.89 7.63
N GLU A 119 -14.32 -7.12 6.45
CA GLU A 119 -14.74 -8.19 5.55
C GLU A 119 -14.38 -9.57 6.10
N ILE A 120 -13.15 -9.76 6.59
CA ILE A 120 -12.73 -10.99 7.29
C ILE A 120 -13.65 -11.28 8.49
N VAL A 121 -13.93 -10.25 9.30
CA VAL A 121 -14.80 -10.39 10.47
C VAL A 121 -16.22 -10.78 10.06
N ASN A 122 -16.74 -10.21 8.96
CA ASN A 122 -18.06 -10.53 8.45
C ASN A 122 -18.18 -11.95 7.89
N GLN A 123 -17.11 -12.46 7.26
CA GLN A 123 -17.10 -13.82 6.71
C GLN A 123 -16.83 -14.90 7.78
N MET A 124 -16.10 -14.57 8.84
CA MET A 124 -15.62 -15.54 9.85
C MET A 124 -16.22 -15.32 11.25
N ARG A 125 -17.43 -14.74 11.33
CA ARG A 125 -18.10 -14.29 12.58
C ARG A 125 -18.10 -15.31 13.71
N GLU A 126 -18.11 -16.60 13.39
CA GLU A 126 -18.23 -17.70 14.34
C GLU A 126 -16.92 -18.08 15.05
N SER A 127 -15.77 -17.51 14.67
CA SER A 127 -14.47 -17.91 15.23
C SER A 127 -13.52 -16.73 15.52
N PRO A 128 -13.76 -15.96 16.59
CA PRO A 128 -12.91 -14.83 16.98
C PRO A 128 -11.42 -15.16 17.10
N LYS A 129 -11.11 -16.33 17.68
CA LYS A 129 -9.72 -16.81 17.80
C LYS A 129 -9.06 -17.03 16.43
N LYS A 130 -9.80 -17.61 15.47
CA LYS A 130 -9.29 -17.85 14.12
C LYS A 130 -9.08 -16.54 13.35
N ILE A 131 -9.95 -15.54 13.54
CA ILE A 131 -9.78 -14.20 12.97
C ILE A 131 -8.44 -13.60 13.44
N ILE A 132 -8.17 -13.61 14.75
CA ILE A 132 -6.91 -13.06 15.28
C ILE A 132 -5.70 -13.82 14.74
N GLN A 133 -5.76 -15.16 14.73
CA GLN A 133 -4.67 -15.98 14.19
C GLN A 133 -4.41 -15.67 12.71
N LEU A 134 -5.46 -15.52 11.90
CA LEU A 134 -5.35 -15.16 10.49
C LEU A 134 -4.72 -13.78 10.30
N LEU A 135 -5.16 -12.77 11.07
CA LEU A 135 -4.62 -11.42 10.99
C LEU A 135 -3.14 -11.36 11.39
N VAL A 136 -2.75 -12.07 12.45
CA VAL A 136 -1.37 -12.14 12.91
C VAL A 136 -0.50 -12.90 11.90
N ALA A 137 -0.95 -14.07 11.43
CA ALA A 137 -0.22 -14.87 10.46
C ALA A 137 -0.03 -14.13 9.13
N GLY A 138 -1.09 -13.49 8.61
CA GLY A 138 -1.02 -12.69 7.40
C GLY A 138 -0.05 -11.51 7.53
N LYS A 139 -0.12 -10.77 8.64
CA LYS A 139 0.79 -9.63 8.88
C LYS A 139 2.25 -10.09 9.05
N ALA A 140 2.47 -11.19 9.77
CA ALA A 140 3.81 -11.77 9.92
C ALA A 140 4.39 -12.25 8.59
N LEU A 141 3.57 -12.91 7.75
CA LEU A 141 3.98 -13.36 6.42
C LEU A 141 4.41 -12.18 5.53
N VAL A 142 3.60 -11.11 5.48
CA VAL A 142 3.94 -9.90 4.70
C VAL A 142 5.23 -9.27 5.22
N ALA A 143 5.42 -9.18 6.55
CA ALA A 143 6.65 -8.65 7.15
C ALA A 143 7.89 -9.47 6.78
N VAL A 144 7.82 -10.80 6.91
CA VAL A 144 8.93 -11.70 6.60
C VAL A 144 9.25 -11.66 5.10
N LEU A 145 8.26 -11.78 4.22
CA LEU A 145 8.48 -11.75 2.77
C LEU A 145 9.02 -10.41 2.30
N GLY A 146 8.48 -9.29 2.81
CA GLY A 146 8.95 -7.95 2.48
C GLY A 146 10.40 -7.72 2.93
N PHE A 147 10.75 -8.19 4.14
CA PHE A 147 12.12 -8.10 4.65
C PHE A 147 13.11 -8.95 3.83
N LEU A 148 12.75 -10.21 3.54
CA LEU A 148 13.58 -11.09 2.71
C LEU A 148 13.75 -10.53 1.29
N PHE A 149 12.68 -9.97 0.71
CA PHE A 149 12.75 -9.32 -0.59
C PHE A 149 13.69 -8.11 -0.55
N ALA A 150 13.54 -7.21 0.42
CA ALA A 150 14.40 -6.04 0.55
C ALA A 150 15.87 -6.41 0.73
N LEU A 151 16.19 -7.37 1.62
CA LEU A 151 17.55 -7.87 1.81
C LEU A 151 18.12 -8.48 0.52
N PHE A 152 17.29 -9.24 -0.21
CA PHE A 152 17.71 -9.89 -1.44
C PHE A 152 18.02 -8.87 -2.55
N ILE A 153 17.16 -7.88 -2.76
CA ILE A 153 17.41 -6.83 -3.75
C ILE A 153 18.68 -6.06 -3.39
N VAL A 154 18.78 -5.55 -2.17
CA VAL A 154 19.95 -4.77 -1.73
C VAL A 154 21.23 -5.61 -1.80
N GLY A 155 21.16 -6.89 -1.46
CA GLY A 155 22.31 -7.80 -1.58
C GLY A 155 22.80 -7.99 -3.02
N ILE A 156 21.91 -7.85 -4.01
CA ILE A 156 22.22 -8.01 -5.44
C ILE A 156 22.66 -6.70 -6.08
N THR A 157 21.93 -5.62 -5.84
CA THR A 157 22.14 -4.33 -6.54
C THR A 157 22.96 -3.34 -5.73
N GLY A 158 23.13 -3.56 -4.42
CA GLY A 158 23.89 -2.67 -3.54
C GLY A 158 23.40 -1.23 -3.60
N ALA A 159 24.33 -0.29 -3.74
CA ALA A 159 24.03 1.14 -3.87
C ALA A 159 23.29 1.51 -5.16
N GLU A 160 23.36 0.67 -6.20
CA GLU A 160 22.71 0.88 -7.51
C GLU A 160 21.24 0.39 -7.51
N THR A 161 20.65 0.17 -6.34
CA THR A 161 19.24 -0.22 -6.22
C THR A 161 18.35 0.89 -6.81
N SER A 162 17.71 0.59 -7.94
CA SER A 162 16.74 1.50 -8.59
C SER A 162 15.61 1.90 -7.65
N ARG A 163 14.98 3.06 -7.88
CA ARG A 163 13.88 3.57 -7.04
C ARG A 163 12.69 2.61 -6.96
N GLU A 164 12.39 1.93 -8.06
CA GLU A 164 11.32 0.95 -8.17
C GLU A 164 11.79 -0.45 -7.71
N ALA A 165 13.08 -0.61 -7.38
CA ALA A 165 13.81 -1.84 -7.03
C ALA A 165 13.81 -2.91 -8.14
N PHE A 166 12.64 -3.22 -8.68
CA PHE A 166 12.39 -4.31 -9.60
C PHE A 166 12.97 -4.09 -11.00
N ALA A 167 12.96 -2.85 -11.49
CA ALA A 167 13.54 -2.51 -12.80
C ALA A 167 15.06 -2.77 -12.84
N GLY A 168 15.77 -2.46 -11.75
CA GLY A 168 17.21 -2.65 -11.63
C GLY A 168 17.68 -4.11 -11.66
N LEU A 169 16.77 -5.09 -11.55
CA LEU A 169 17.12 -6.50 -11.62
C LEU A 169 17.37 -7.02 -13.04
N GLU A 170 16.94 -6.30 -14.07
CA GLU A 170 16.89 -6.82 -15.45
C GLU A 170 18.24 -7.35 -15.95
N SER A 171 19.32 -6.63 -15.65
CA SER A 171 20.68 -7.01 -16.04
C SER A 171 21.18 -8.31 -15.37
N ILE A 172 20.55 -8.74 -14.29
CA ILE A 172 21.01 -9.84 -13.43
C ILE A 172 20.11 -11.07 -13.59
N VAL A 173 18.79 -10.92 -13.43
CA VAL A 173 17.83 -12.04 -13.51
C VAL A 173 17.28 -12.28 -14.91
N GLY A 174 17.57 -11.36 -15.83
CA GLY A 174 17.17 -11.38 -17.22
C GLY A 174 15.77 -10.81 -17.48
N ARG A 175 15.60 -10.29 -18.70
CA ARG A 175 14.37 -9.64 -19.18
C ARG A 175 13.08 -10.43 -18.94
N THR A 176 13.12 -11.75 -19.13
CA THR A 176 11.92 -12.61 -18.98
C THR A 176 11.38 -12.59 -17.55
N SER A 177 12.25 -12.63 -16.53
CA SER A 177 11.82 -12.59 -15.13
C SER A 177 11.23 -11.22 -14.76
N VAL A 178 11.83 -10.14 -15.27
CA VAL A 178 11.29 -8.78 -15.09
C VAL A 178 9.96 -8.62 -15.82
N LEU A 179 9.82 -9.11 -17.05
CA LEU A 179 8.56 -9.05 -17.79
C LEU A 179 7.42 -9.80 -17.07
N LEU A 180 7.69 -11.02 -16.58
CA LEU A 180 6.71 -11.78 -15.81
C LEU A 180 6.29 -11.04 -14.53
N GLY A 181 7.24 -10.46 -13.81
CA GLY A 181 6.92 -9.69 -12.62
C GLY A 181 6.19 -8.38 -12.90
N ALA A 182 6.51 -7.70 -14.00
CA ALA A 182 5.76 -6.53 -14.43
C ALA A 182 4.30 -6.89 -14.73
N ILE A 183 4.04 -7.99 -15.44
CA ILE A 183 2.68 -8.47 -15.73
C ILE A 183 1.94 -8.85 -14.44
N ILE A 184 2.56 -9.64 -13.55
CA ILE A 184 1.96 -10.00 -12.26
C ILE A 184 1.68 -8.75 -11.42
N GLY A 185 2.61 -7.80 -11.39
CA GLY A 185 2.48 -6.52 -10.70
C GLY A 185 1.32 -5.69 -11.24
N MET A 186 1.21 -5.52 -12.56
CA MET A 186 0.09 -4.82 -13.20
C MET A 186 -1.26 -5.42 -12.84
N ILE A 187 -1.37 -6.76 -12.90
CA ILE A 187 -2.61 -7.44 -12.54
C ILE A 187 -2.91 -7.22 -11.05
N THR A 188 -1.93 -7.44 -10.16
CA THR A 188 -2.04 -7.26 -8.71
C THR A 188 -2.49 -5.84 -8.33
N ILE A 189 -1.90 -4.81 -8.95
CA ILE A 189 -2.29 -3.41 -8.73
C ILE A 189 -3.72 -3.18 -9.23
N THR A 190 -4.11 -3.78 -10.35
CA THR A 190 -5.49 -3.68 -10.86
C THR A 190 -6.50 -4.27 -9.88
N LEU A 191 -6.21 -5.44 -9.29
CA LEU A 191 -7.04 -6.06 -8.25
C LEU A 191 -7.15 -5.14 -7.03
N ALA A 192 -6.01 -4.67 -6.52
CA ALA A 192 -5.94 -3.80 -5.35
C ALA A 192 -6.68 -2.47 -5.56
N TYR A 193 -6.50 -1.83 -6.72
CA TYR A 193 -7.17 -0.58 -7.09
C TYR A 193 -8.69 -0.75 -7.09
N ASN A 194 -9.20 -1.83 -7.72
CA ASN A 194 -10.64 -2.07 -7.79
C ASN A 194 -11.24 -2.39 -6.41
N ASN A 195 -10.57 -3.23 -5.61
CA ASN A 195 -11.01 -3.56 -4.25
C ASN A 195 -11.05 -2.31 -3.36
N LEU A 196 -9.98 -1.51 -3.33
CA LEU A 196 -9.95 -0.26 -2.56
C LEU A 196 -10.92 0.79 -3.13
N GLY A 197 -11.12 0.84 -4.45
CA GLY A 197 -12.09 1.73 -5.10
C GLY A 197 -13.52 1.43 -4.64
N TRP A 198 -13.86 0.14 -4.52
CA TRP A 198 -15.15 -0.31 -3.97
C TRP A 198 -15.29 0.07 -2.49
N VAL A 199 -14.26 -0.18 -1.67
CA VAL A 199 -14.25 0.19 -0.24
C VAL A 199 -14.41 1.71 -0.07
N SER A 200 -13.62 2.50 -0.79
CA SER A 200 -13.66 3.98 -0.74
C SER A 200 -15.05 4.52 -1.08
N ARG A 201 -15.64 4.01 -2.17
CA ARG A 201 -17.00 4.37 -2.58
C ARG A 201 -18.03 4.02 -1.50
N ASN A 202 -17.91 2.87 -0.85
CA ASN A 202 -18.82 2.45 0.21
C ASN A 202 -18.67 3.30 1.48
N ILE A 203 -17.45 3.64 1.89
CA ILE A 203 -17.20 4.56 3.01
C ILE A 203 -17.90 5.91 2.74
N LEU A 204 -17.76 6.46 1.54
CA LEU A 204 -18.42 7.71 1.17
C LEU A 204 -19.95 7.60 1.16
N MET A 205 -20.49 6.48 0.67
CA MET A 205 -21.93 6.27 0.59
C MET A 205 -22.58 6.01 1.95
N TYR A 206 -21.98 5.15 2.78
CA TYR A 206 -22.60 4.67 4.01
C TYR A 206 -22.17 5.46 5.25
N ASP A 207 -20.89 5.83 5.36
CA ASP A 207 -20.39 6.53 6.55
C ASP A 207 -20.52 8.06 6.40
N VAL A 208 -20.16 8.57 5.22
CA VAL A 208 -20.21 10.01 4.92
C VAL A 208 -21.59 10.44 4.37
N LYS A 209 -22.40 9.50 3.87
CA LYS A 209 -23.76 9.70 3.33
C LYS A 209 -23.82 10.53 2.04
N ILE A 210 -22.84 10.35 1.15
CA ILE A 210 -22.79 10.99 -0.17
C ILE A 210 -23.46 10.10 -1.24
N LYS A 211 -24.11 10.71 -2.23
CA LYS A 211 -24.78 9.99 -3.33
C LYS A 211 -23.78 9.17 -4.16
N LYS A 212 -24.24 8.03 -4.69
CA LYS A 212 -23.43 7.09 -5.50
C LYS A 212 -22.56 7.76 -6.57
N ILE A 213 -23.12 8.69 -7.34
CA ILE A 213 -22.39 9.35 -8.44
C ILE A 213 -21.22 10.18 -7.90
N ALA A 214 -21.46 10.99 -6.86
CA ALA A 214 -20.41 11.80 -6.24
C ALA A 214 -19.37 10.94 -5.52
N ALA A 215 -19.79 9.83 -4.90
CA ALA A 215 -18.87 8.86 -4.30
C ALA A 215 -17.97 8.20 -5.37
N THR A 216 -18.54 7.77 -6.50
CA THR A 216 -17.77 7.23 -7.63
C THR A 216 -16.82 8.27 -8.22
N ALA A 217 -17.29 9.49 -8.45
CA ALA A 217 -16.45 10.58 -8.97
C ALA A 217 -15.28 10.88 -8.01
N SER A 218 -15.51 10.83 -6.71
CA SER A 218 -14.46 11.01 -5.70
C SER A 218 -13.40 9.91 -5.70
N VAL A 219 -13.68 8.72 -6.20
CA VAL A 219 -12.67 7.65 -6.34
C VAL A 219 -11.83 7.85 -7.60
N VAL A 220 -12.46 8.33 -8.68
CA VAL A 220 -11.83 8.42 -10.01
C VAL A 220 -11.11 9.75 -10.23
N VAL A 221 -11.74 10.87 -9.93
CA VAL A 221 -11.26 12.20 -10.34
C VAL A 221 -10.02 12.67 -9.56
N PRO A 222 -9.96 12.57 -8.21
CA PRO A 222 -8.83 13.12 -7.46
C PRO A 222 -7.47 12.53 -7.82
N PRO A 223 -7.30 11.19 -7.98
CA PRO A 223 -6.01 10.62 -8.38
C PRO A 223 -5.52 11.14 -9.73
N LEU A 224 -6.42 11.31 -10.71
CA LEU A 224 -6.09 11.90 -12.00
C LEU A 224 -5.64 13.35 -11.86
N LEU A 225 -6.38 14.16 -11.10
CA LEU A 225 -6.03 15.57 -10.91
C LEU A 225 -4.67 15.74 -10.23
N LEU A 226 -4.36 14.91 -9.22
CA LEU A 226 -3.05 14.92 -8.57
C LEU A 226 -1.92 14.55 -9.54
N MET A 227 -2.14 13.55 -10.39
CA MET A 227 -1.17 13.17 -11.42
C MET A 227 -0.94 14.31 -12.43
N LEU A 228 -2.03 14.94 -12.91
CA LEU A 228 -1.96 16.07 -13.84
C LEU A 228 -1.37 17.34 -13.21
N ALA A 229 -1.48 17.48 -11.88
CA ALA A 229 -0.82 18.54 -11.12
C ALA A 229 0.70 18.31 -10.95
N GLY A 230 1.24 17.21 -11.49
CA GLY A 230 2.67 16.92 -11.50
C GLY A 230 3.16 16.04 -10.34
N LEU A 231 2.27 15.50 -9.50
CA LEU A 231 2.65 14.55 -8.46
C LEU A 231 2.92 13.17 -9.08
N VAL A 232 4.11 13.00 -9.65
CA VAL A 232 4.52 11.79 -10.39
C VAL A 232 5.59 10.96 -9.67
N ASN A 233 6.14 11.45 -8.56
CA ASN A 233 7.15 10.71 -7.78
C ASN A 233 6.45 9.65 -6.90
N PHE A 234 6.46 8.40 -7.36
CA PHE A 234 5.84 7.27 -6.67
C PHE A 234 6.30 7.10 -5.21
N VAL A 235 7.62 7.13 -4.96
CA VAL A 235 8.20 6.92 -3.62
C VAL A 235 7.74 8.02 -2.66
N LEU A 236 7.79 9.28 -3.09
CA LEU A 236 7.31 10.41 -2.31
C LEU A 236 5.82 10.26 -1.98
N VAL A 237 5.01 9.89 -2.98
CA VAL A 237 3.57 9.72 -2.82
C VAL A 237 3.28 8.67 -1.74
N ILE A 238 3.85 7.47 -1.83
CA ILE A 238 3.61 6.41 -0.82
C ILE A 238 4.14 6.78 0.57
N SER A 239 5.26 7.51 0.64
CA SER A 239 5.82 8.00 1.90
C SER A 239 4.88 8.97 2.60
N ILE A 240 4.40 10.01 1.89
CA ILE A 240 3.46 10.99 2.44
C ILE A 240 2.15 10.31 2.88
N ILE A 241 1.61 9.40 2.06
CA ILE A 241 0.34 8.74 2.37
C ILE A 241 0.47 7.86 3.61
N GLY A 242 1.51 7.03 3.64
CA GLY A 242 1.74 6.11 4.74
C GLY A 242 2.00 6.83 6.05
N ALA A 243 2.82 7.89 6.00
CA ALA A 243 3.17 8.64 7.19
C ALA A 243 1.98 9.46 7.71
N ILE A 244 1.25 10.18 6.85
CA ILE A 244 0.20 11.10 7.31
C ILE A 244 -1.12 10.37 7.47
N PHE A 245 -1.65 9.81 6.37
CA PHE A 245 -3.03 9.33 6.34
C PHE A 245 -3.17 7.96 7.01
N LEU A 246 -2.28 7.01 6.71
CA LEU A 246 -2.38 5.67 7.28
C LEU A 246 -1.99 5.66 8.76
N ALA A 247 -0.98 6.45 9.16
CA ALA A 247 -0.68 6.60 10.58
C ALA A 247 -1.84 7.30 11.32
N SER A 248 -2.45 8.34 10.74
CA SER A 248 -3.64 8.96 11.34
C SER A 248 -4.79 7.97 11.50
N GLN A 249 -5.03 7.10 10.51
CA GLN A 249 -6.01 6.02 10.61
C GLN A 249 -5.68 5.06 11.76
N GLY A 250 -4.40 4.66 11.90
CA GLY A 250 -3.96 3.79 13.00
C GLY A 250 -4.18 4.42 14.37
N PHE A 251 -3.80 5.69 14.53
CA PHE A 251 -4.07 6.46 15.74
C PHE A 251 -5.57 6.48 16.08
N MET A 252 -6.42 6.78 15.09
CA MET A 252 -7.88 6.79 15.29
C MET A 252 -8.42 5.42 15.67
N ILE A 253 -7.91 4.33 15.11
CA ILE A 253 -8.30 2.96 15.49
C ILE A 253 -7.99 2.70 16.97
N PHE A 254 -6.83 3.13 17.48
CA PHE A 254 -6.49 2.97 18.90
C PHE A 254 -7.44 3.76 19.81
N GLN A 255 -7.80 4.98 19.41
CA GLN A 255 -8.74 5.80 20.18
C GLN A 255 -10.17 5.27 20.12
N LEU A 256 -10.61 4.75 18.98
CA LEU A 256 -11.88 4.04 18.83
C LEU A 256 -11.94 2.80 19.72
N TYR A 257 -10.86 2.02 19.78
CA TYR A 257 -10.75 0.87 20.67
C TYR A 257 -10.83 1.27 22.15
N ARG A 258 -10.18 2.37 22.57
CA ARG A 258 -10.32 2.87 23.95
C ARG A 258 -11.75 3.29 24.26
N ARG A 259 -12.38 3.98 23.31
CA ARG A 259 -13.77 4.44 23.46
C ARG A 259 -14.76 3.27 23.50
N SER A 260 -14.54 2.19 22.75
CA SER A 260 -15.44 1.03 22.76
C SER A 260 -15.51 0.34 24.13
N HIS A 261 -14.46 0.40 24.96
CA HIS A 261 -14.50 -0.11 26.34
C HIS A 261 -15.23 0.80 27.33
N THR A 262 -15.51 2.05 26.95
CA THR A 262 -16.26 3.00 27.79
C THR A 262 -17.77 3.01 27.49
N ILE A 263 -18.17 2.54 26.31
CA ILE A 263 -19.57 2.48 25.88
C ILE A 263 -20.13 1.11 26.30
N LYS A 264 -21.04 1.08 27.28
CA LYS A 264 -21.68 -0.15 27.80
C LYS A 264 -22.76 -0.74 26.87
N GLU A 265 -22.96 -0.16 25.69
CA GLU A 265 -24.09 -0.47 24.82
C GLU A 265 -23.78 -1.65 23.89
N ASN A 266 -24.59 -2.72 24.05
CA ASN A 266 -24.88 -3.85 23.14
C ASN A 266 -23.85 -4.13 22.02
N THR A 267 -22.58 -4.25 22.40
CA THR A 267 -21.48 -4.41 21.46
C THR A 267 -21.28 -5.91 21.22
N GLN A 268 -21.19 -6.31 19.96
CA GLN A 268 -20.84 -7.69 19.59
C GLN A 268 -19.63 -8.16 20.41
N PRO A 269 -19.59 -9.43 20.85
CA PRO A 269 -18.54 -9.91 21.75
C PRO A 269 -17.16 -9.56 21.20
N SER A 270 -16.34 -8.91 22.03
CA SER A 270 -15.01 -8.47 21.65
C SER A 270 -14.19 -9.67 21.14
N LEU A 271 -13.49 -9.48 20.02
CA LEU A 271 -12.66 -10.55 19.45
C LEU A 271 -11.60 -11.06 20.44
N THR A 272 -11.17 -10.19 21.36
CA THR A 272 -10.24 -10.51 22.45
C THR A 272 -10.97 -10.64 23.78
N LYS A 273 -10.64 -11.68 24.56
CA LYS A 273 -11.14 -11.89 25.93
C LYS A 273 -10.45 -11.00 26.97
N LYS A 274 -9.23 -10.53 26.69
CA LYS A 274 -8.47 -9.62 27.56
C LYS A 274 -8.32 -8.27 26.86
N PRO A 275 -8.56 -7.14 27.56
CA PRO A 275 -8.32 -5.84 26.98
C PRO A 275 -6.82 -5.63 26.74
N VAL A 276 -6.47 -5.07 25.60
CA VAL A 276 -5.12 -4.60 25.29
C VAL A 276 -4.67 -3.58 26.34
N PRO A 277 -3.47 -3.72 26.93
CA PRO A 277 -2.99 -2.78 27.95
C PRO A 277 -2.91 -1.34 27.44
N THR A 278 -3.32 -0.38 28.28
CA THR A 278 -3.33 1.05 27.93
C THR A 278 -1.95 1.57 27.53
N TRP A 279 -0.89 1.11 28.20
CA TRP A 279 0.50 1.49 27.89
C TRP A 279 0.88 1.14 26.44
N LEU A 280 0.49 -0.05 25.97
CA LEU A 280 0.80 -0.50 24.61
C LEU A 280 0.11 0.39 23.57
N LEU A 281 -1.15 0.74 23.82
CA LEU A 281 -1.91 1.68 22.98
C LEU A 281 -1.31 3.08 23.00
N THR A 282 -0.82 3.55 24.15
CA THR A 282 -0.17 4.87 24.27
C THR A 282 1.15 4.87 23.51
N THR A 283 2.00 3.86 23.70
CA THR A 283 3.27 3.73 22.98
C THR A 283 3.04 3.68 21.48
N ALA A 284 2.09 2.87 21.00
CA ALA A 284 1.74 2.81 19.58
C ALA A 284 1.26 4.17 19.06
N SER A 285 0.42 4.88 19.82
CA SER A 285 -0.04 6.23 19.45
C SER A 285 1.10 7.24 19.37
N ILE A 286 2.07 7.17 20.27
CA ILE A 286 3.27 8.04 20.27
C ILE A 286 4.14 7.72 19.06
N VAL A 287 4.42 6.45 18.78
CA VAL A 287 5.21 6.04 17.61
C VAL A 287 4.59 6.55 16.31
N PHE A 288 3.27 6.42 16.17
CA PHE A 288 2.54 6.92 14.99
C PHE A 288 2.60 8.44 14.89
N SER A 289 2.44 9.15 16.00
CA SER A 289 2.52 10.62 16.04
C SER A 289 3.92 11.14 15.74
N LEU A 290 4.96 10.52 16.30
CA LEU A 290 6.35 10.85 16.02
C LEU A 290 6.71 10.57 14.56
N GLY A 291 6.26 9.44 14.00
CA GLY A 291 6.46 9.11 12.60
C GLY A 291 5.86 10.16 11.66
N ILE A 292 4.64 10.64 11.94
CA ILE A 292 4.03 11.77 11.20
C ILE A 292 4.93 13.00 11.28
N LEU A 293 5.38 13.39 12.48
CA LEU A 293 6.16 14.61 12.68
C LEU A 293 7.50 14.56 11.94
N VAL A 294 8.21 13.43 11.98
CA VAL A 294 9.49 13.32 11.30
C VAL A 294 9.33 13.35 9.78
N GLU A 295 8.38 12.60 9.22
CA GLU A 295 8.17 12.59 7.78
C GLU A 295 7.75 13.98 7.26
N VAL A 296 6.82 14.66 7.95
CA VAL A 296 6.40 16.01 7.56
C VAL A 296 7.57 16.99 7.63
N SER A 297 8.40 16.92 8.68
CA SER A 297 9.57 17.78 8.82
C SER A 297 10.56 17.56 7.68
N PHE A 298 10.77 16.30 7.28
CA PHE A 298 11.63 15.94 6.18
C PHE A 298 11.09 16.45 4.82
N VAL A 299 9.82 16.20 4.52
CA VAL A 299 9.19 16.66 3.27
C VAL A 299 9.24 18.19 3.16
N VAL A 300 8.96 18.90 4.26
CA VAL A 300 9.05 20.37 4.30
C VAL A 300 10.49 20.84 4.08
N TYR A 301 11.48 20.17 4.70
CA TYR A 301 12.88 20.50 4.52
C TYR A 301 13.36 20.29 3.07
N GLU A 302 13.01 19.17 2.45
CA GLU A 302 13.37 18.88 1.06
C GLU A 302 12.68 19.83 0.07
N PHE A 303 11.43 20.22 0.33
CA PHE A 303 10.74 21.26 -0.45
C PHE A 303 11.40 22.63 -0.29
N ALA A 304 11.76 23.02 0.94
CA ALA A 304 12.43 24.29 1.22
C ALA A 304 13.85 24.38 0.60
N THR A 305 14.51 23.24 0.41
CA THR A 305 15.84 23.15 -0.20
C THR A 305 15.83 22.91 -1.72
N GLY A 306 14.64 22.81 -2.33
CA GLY A 306 14.47 22.63 -3.79
C GLY A 306 14.90 21.26 -4.30
N ARG A 307 14.92 20.25 -3.42
CA ARG A 307 15.27 18.86 -3.76
C ARG A 307 14.05 18.01 -4.16
N LEU A 308 12.85 18.56 -3.95
CA LEU A 308 11.54 18.00 -4.31
C LEU A 308 10.85 18.81 -5.41
#